data_AF-A0A9W7J3N4-F1
#
_entry.id   AF-A0A9W7J3N4-F1
#
_cell.length_a   1.000
_cell.length_b   1.000
_cell.length_c   1.000
_cell.angle_alpha   90.00
_cell.angle_beta   90.00
_cell.angle_gamma   90.00
#
_symmetry.space_group_name_H-M   'P 1'
#
loop_
_entity.id
_entity.type
_entity.pdbx_description
1 polymer ?
#
loop_
_entity_poly.entity_id
_entity_poly.type
_entity_poly.pdbx_seq_one_letter_code
_entity_poly.pdbx_strand_id
1 'polypeptide(L)'
;MERKLYDAAVQGNKISLLNMLEEDAPLLLDRFITGRYPETPLHVTSMLGHLEFVDEVLARKPELAKEVDSRNSSPLHLASAKGYLKVAKSLHLLAW
;
A
#
# COMPACT_ATOMS: atom_id res chain seq x y z
N MET A 1 -8.33 6.56 -12.92
CA MET A 1 -7.95 6.65 -11.50
C MET A 1 -7.03 5.51 -11.09
N GLU A 2 -7.49 4.26 -11.21
CA GLU A 2 -6.77 3.05 -10.76
C GLU A 2 -5.38 2.88 -11.40
N ARG A 3 -5.25 3.12 -12.71
CA ARG A 3 -3.96 3.03 -13.40
C ARG A 3 -2.93 4.06 -12.91
N LYS A 4 -3.35 5.32 -12.70
CA LYS A 4 -2.44 6.38 -12.22
C LYS A 4 -1.91 6.07 -10.83
N LEU A 5 -2.78 5.53 -9.97
CA LEU A 5 -2.39 5.13 -8.64
C LEU A 5 -1.44 3.93 -8.66
N TYR A 6 -1.71 2.93 -9.49
CA TYR A 6 -0.79 1.81 -9.68
C TYR A 6 0.59 2.32 -10.11
N ASP A 7 0.64 3.23 -11.08
CA ASP A 7 1.89 3.85 -11.52
C ASP A 7 2.59 4.61 -10.37
N ALA A 8 1.84 5.35 -9.56
CA ALA A 8 2.36 6.03 -8.37
C ALA A 8 2.90 5.05 -7.33
N ALA A 9 2.21 3.93 -7.09
CA ALA A 9 2.63 2.87 -6.19
C ALA A 9 3.90 2.16 -6.70
N VAL A 10 4.00 1.89 -8.00
CA VAL A 10 5.19 1.31 -8.62
C VAL A 10 6.39 2.26 -8.48
N GLN A 11 6.19 3.56 -8.68
CA GLN A 11 7.24 4.57 -8.57
C GLN A 11 7.55 4.99 -7.12
N GLY A 12 6.71 4.63 -6.14
CA GLY A 12 6.83 5.12 -4.77
C GLY A 12 6.54 6.62 -4.65
N ASN A 13 5.80 7.20 -5.61
CA ASN A 13 5.56 8.63 -5.67
C ASN A 13 4.48 9.06 -4.66
N LYS A 14 4.93 9.37 -3.44
CA LYS A 14 4.08 9.89 -2.36
C LYS A 14 3.31 11.15 -2.76
N ILE A 15 3.91 12.07 -3.52
CA ILE A 15 3.25 13.32 -3.92
C ILE A 15 2.04 13.01 -4.80
N SER A 16 2.18 12.07 -5.74
CA SER A 16 1.08 11.63 -6.58
C SER A 16 -0.03 10.96 -5.77
N LEU A 17 0.32 10.18 -4.74
CA LEU A 17 -0.67 9.64 -3.80
C LEU A 17 -1.42 10.76 -3.06
N LEU A 18 -0.69 11.73 -2.49
CA LEU A 18 -1.28 12.84 -1.73
C LEU A 18 -2.21 13.67 -2.61
N ASN A 19 -1.77 14.05 -3.81
CA ASN A 19 -2.60 14.79 -4.76
C ASN A 19 -3.88 14.01 -5.10
N MET A 20 -3.80 12.69 -5.30
CA MET A 20 -4.98 11.86 -5.55
C MET A 20 -5.92 11.78 -4.34
N LEU A 21 -5.37 11.75 -3.12
CA LEU A 21 -6.16 11.74 -1.89
C LEU A 21 -6.82 13.09 -1.60
N GLU A 22 -6.20 14.19 -2.02
CA GLU A 22 -6.77 15.54 -1.96
C GLU A 22 -7.87 15.74 -3.02
N GLU A 23 -7.65 15.25 -4.24
CA GLU A 23 -8.62 15.36 -5.34
C GLU A 23 -9.86 14.45 -5.16
N ASP A 24 -9.69 13.23 -4.65
CA ASP A 24 -10.71 12.18 -4.62
C ASP A 24 -10.86 11.58 -3.20
N ALA A 25 -11.03 12.49 -2.23
CA ALA A 25 -11.17 12.28 -0.78
C ALA A 25 -11.93 10.99 -0.34
N PRO A 26 -11.84 10.61 0.95
CA PRO A 26 -11.46 9.31 1.58
C PRO A 26 -11.78 7.97 0.87
N LEU A 27 -12.66 7.93 -0.12
CA LEU A 27 -13.12 6.71 -0.78
C LEU A 27 -12.07 6.07 -1.70
N LEU A 28 -11.00 6.79 -2.06
CA LEU A 28 -9.91 6.21 -2.86
C LEU A 28 -9.32 4.98 -2.17
N LEU A 29 -9.09 5.03 -0.85
CA LEU A 29 -8.52 3.91 -0.10
C LEU A 29 -9.53 2.76 0.09
N ASP A 30 -10.84 3.04 0.16
CA ASP A 30 -11.91 2.02 0.18
C ASP A 30 -12.00 1.23 -1.14
N ARG A 31 -11.74 1.90 -2.27
CA ARG A 31 -11.65 1.24 -3.58
C ARG A 31 -10.52 0.22 -3.65
N PHE A 32 -9.50 0.32 -2.78
CA PHE A 32 -8.40 -0.67 -2.76
C PHE A 32 -8.83 -2.00 -2.16
N ILE A 33 -9.78 -1.96 -1.23
CA ILE A 33 -10.35 -3.16 -0.59
C ILE A 33 -11.36 -3.84 -1.53
N THR A 34 -12.07 -3.03 -2.32
CA THR A 34 -13.16 -3.51 -3.21
C THR A 34 -12.74 -3.69 -4.66
N GLY A 35 -11.48 -3.40 -5.00
CA GLY A 35 -10.93 -3.53 -6.34
C GLY A 35 -10.95 -4.98 -6.85
N ARG A 36 -11.12 -5.15 -8.17
CA ARG A 36 -11.15 -6.48 -8.82
C ARG A 36 -9.85 -7.29 -8.69
N TYR A 37 -8.80 -6.72 -8.12
CA TYR A 37 -7.50 -7.38 -7.96
C TYR A 37 -7.20 -7.54 -6.48
N PRO A 38 -6.82 -8.75 -6.03
CA PRO A 38 -6.43 -8.99 -4.65
C PRO A 38 -5.15 -8.26 -4.25
N GLU A 39 -4.36 -7.79 -5.22
CA GLU A 39 -3.13 -7.03 -4.97
C GLU A 39 -3.44 -5.53 -4.80
N THR A 40 -3.35 -5.06 -3.56
CA THR A 40 -3.54 -3.64 -3.20
C THR A 40 -2.28 -2.80 -3.47
N PRO A 41 -2.37 -1.45 -3.56
CA PRO A 41 -1.20 -0.58 -3.66
C PRO A 41 -0.18 -0.78 -2.52
N LEU A 42 -0.65 -1.24 -1.36
CA LEU A 42 0.20 -1.56 -0.22
C LEU A 42 1.06 -2.81 -0.46
N HIS A 43 0.56 -3.81 -1.20
CA HIS A 43 1.37 -4.96 -1.63
C HIS A 43 2.50 -4.51 -2.55
N VAL A 44 2.17 -3.72 -3.57
CA VAL A 44 3.14 -3.21 -4.57
C VAL A 44 4.23 -2.39 -3.89
N THR A 45 3.85 -1.40 -3.08
CA THR A 45 4.81 -0.54 -2.40
C THR A 45 5.65 -1.28 -1.36
N SER A 46 5.08 -2.29 -0.70
CA SER A 46 5.83 -3.15 0.23
C SER A 46 6.82 -4.06 -0.49
N MET A 47 6.44 -4.61 -1.64
CA MET A 47 7.30 -5.42 -2.50
C MET A 47 8.43 -4.62 -3.14
N LEU A 48 8.24 -3.31 -3.32
CA LEU A 48 9.23 -2.41 -3.94
C LEU A 48 10.04 -1.59 -2.93
N GLY A 49 9.65 -1.58 -1.65
CA GLY A 49 10.43 -0.95 -0.57
C GLY A 49 10.11 0.53 -0.34
N HIS A 50 8.95 1.00 -0.80
CA HIS A 50 8.56 2.42 -0.76
C HIS A 50 8.00 2.83 0.60
N LEU A 51 8.88 2.97 1.59
CA LEU A 51 8.53 3.23 2.99
C LEU A 51 7.58 4.41 3.20
N GLU A 52 7.87 5.58 2.61
CA GLU A 52 7.05 6.77 2.85
C GLU A 52 5.63 6.63 2.30
N PHE A 53 5.46 5.87 1.22
CA PHE A 53 4.15 5.56 0.66
C PHE A 53 3.40 4.59 1.58
N VAL A 54 4.09 3.55 2.07
CA VAL A 54 3.54 2.57 3.02
C VAL A 54 3.06 3.28 4.28
N ASP A 55 3.88 4.14 4.89
CA ASP A 55 3.52 4.87 6.11
C ASP A 55 2.30 5.77 5.90
N GLU A 56 2.22 6.48 4.77
CA GLU A 56 1.07 7.34 4.46
C GLU A 56 -0.23 6.55 4.28
N VAL A 57 -0.17 5.39 3.61
CA VAL A 57 -1.33 4.52 3.44
C VAL A 57 -1.78 3.94 4.79
N LEU A 58 -0.84 3.44 5.60
CA LEU A 58 -1.14 2.84 6.91
C LEU A 58 -1.67 3.86 7.92
N ALA A 59 -1.18 5.10 7.88
CA ALA A 59 -1.67 6.17 8.75
C ALA A 59 -3.17 6.47 8.52
N ARG A 60 -3.70 6.13 7.34
CA ARG A 60 -5.09 6.41 6.94
C ARG A 60 -5.97 5.17 6.94
N LYS A 61 -5.43 4.03 6.50
CA LYS A 61 -6.12 2.74 6.39
C LYS A 61 -5.21 1.57 6.83
N PRO A 62 -5.02 1.39 8.14
CA PRO A 62 -4.18 0.30 8.66
C PRO A 62 -4.74 -1.09 8.33
N GLU A 63 -6.05 -1.23 8.08
CA GLU A 63 -6.69 -2.49 7.71
C GLU A 63 -6.08 -3.13 6.45
N LEU A 64 -5.54 -2.32 5.52
CA LEU A 64 -4.94 -2.80 4.27
C LEU A 64 -3.71 -3.69 4.50
N ALA A 65 -3.07 -3.60 5.66
CA ALA A 65 -1.91 -4.43 6.00
C ALA A 65 -2.25 -5.91 6.22
N LYS A 66 -3.53 -6.22 6.45
CA LYS A 66 -4.03 -7.58 6.69
C LYS A 66 -4.55 -8.25 5.42
N GLU A 67 -4.77 -7.48 4.36
CA GLU A 67 -5.16 -7.99 3.06
C GLU A 67 -4.08 -8.92 2.49
N VAL A 68 -4.50 -9.86 1.65
CA VAL A 68 -3.63 -10.85 1.02
C VAL A 68 -3.81 -10.85 -0.48
N ASP A 69 -2.70 -11.00 -1.21
CA ASP A 69 -2.70 -11.13 -2.66
C ASP A 69 -3.25 -12.50 -3.12
N SER A 70 -3.24 -12.72 -4.44
CA SER A 70 -3.68 -13.99 -5.05
C SER A 70 -2.84 -15.22 -4.65
N ARG A 71 -1.67 -15.02 -4.04
CA ARG A 71 -0.80 -16.06 -3.49
C ARG A 71 -0.91 -16.14 -1.97
N ASN A 72 -1.95 -15.54 -1.40
CA ASN A 72 -2.18 -15.50 0.04
C ASN A 72 -1.04 -14.81 0.81
N SER A 73 -0.33 -13.89 0.17
CA SER A 73 0.78 -13.13 0.77
C SER A 73 0.31 -11.76 1.18
N SER A 74 0.48 -11.40 2.46
CA SER A 74 0.23 -10.03 2.93
C SER A 74 1.38 -9.07 2.56
N PRO A 75 1.19 -7.74 2.65
CA PRO A 75 2.26 -6.78 2.41
C PRO A 75 3.53 -7.05 3.25
N LEU A 76 3.36 -7.54 4.49
CA LEU A 76 4.48 -7.91 5.36
C LEU A 76 5.28 -9.11 4.82
N HIS A 77 4.61 -10.10 4.23
CA HIS A 77 5.29 -11.23 3.59
C HIS A 77 6.18 -10.74 2.44
N LEU A 78 5.64 -9.84 1.60
CA LEU A 78 6.37 -9.29 0.46
C LEU A 78 7.58 -8.45 0.89
N ALA A 79 7.40 -7.55 1.87
CA ALA A 79 8.50 -6.74 2.40
C ALA A 79 9.60 -7.61 3.05
N SER A 80 9.20 -8.65 3.78
CA SER A 80 10.13 -9.58 4.45
C SER A 80 10.92 -10.40 3.43
N ALA A 81 10.26 -10.93 2.40
CA ALA A 81 10.90 -11.70 1.33
C ALA A 81 11.94 -10.88 0.55
N LYS A 82 11.79 -9.55 0.52
CA LYS A 82 12.74 -8.62 -0.12
C LYS A 82 13.79 -8.05 0.84
N GLY A 83 13.69 -8.29 2.14
CA GLY A 83 14.62 -7.77 3.14
C GLY A 83 14.41 -6.28 3.47
N TYR A 84 13.24 -5.72 3.17
CA TYR A 84 12.94 -4.30 3.46
C TYR A 84 12.54 -4.10 4.92
N LEU A 85 13.53 -4.16 5.81
CA LEU A 85 13.36 -4.12 7.26
C LEU A 85 12.53 -2.93 7.75
N LYS A 86 12.75 -1.72 7.20
CA LYS A 86 12.00 -0.53 7.63
C LYS A 86 10.51 -0.64 7.30
N VAL A 87 10.20 -1.12 6.09
CA VAL A 87 8.82 -1.34 5.64
C VAL A 87 8.15 -2.42 6.46
N ALA A 88 8.84 -3.54 6.70
CA ALA A 88 8.33 -4.62 7.53
C ALA A 88 8.02 -4.15 8.97
N LYS A 89 8.88 -3.29 9.54
CA LYS A 89 8.65 -2.67 10.85
C LYS A 89 7.43 -1.76 10.83
N SER A 90 7.28 -0.88 9.84
CA SER A 90 6.09 -0.02 9.72
C SER A 90 4.80 -0.85 9.62
N LEU A 91 4.80 -1.89 8.79
CA LEU A 91 3.67 -2.81 8.64
C LEU A 91 3.35 -3.59 9.93
N HIS A 92 4.34 -3.84 10.78
CA HIS A 92 4.10 -4.47 12.08
C HIS A 92 3.57 -3.47 13.11
N LEU A 93 4.09 -2.24 13.13
CA LEU A 93 3.78 -1.24 14.16
C LEU A 93 2.51 -0.43 13.91
N LEU A 94 2.12 -0.22 12.65
CA LEU A 94 0.99 0.63 12.29
C LEU A 94 -0.29 -0.15 11.94
N ALA A 95 -0.24 -1.48 11.93
CA ALA A 95 -1.36 -2.34 11.52
C ALA A 95 -1.93 -3.24 12.64
N TRP A 96 -1.32 -3.21 13.82
CA TRP A 96 -1.61 -4.07 14.96
C TRP A 96 -1.51 -3.25 16.25
#